data_AF-A0AAV5X9M0-F1
#
_entry.id   AF-A0AAV5X9M0-F1
#
_cell.length_a   1.000
_cell.length_b   1.000
_cell.length_c   1.000
_cell.angle_alpha   90.00
_cell.angle_beta   90.00
_cell.angle_gamma   90.00
#
_symmetry.space_group_name_H-M   'P 1'
#
loop_
_entity.id
_entity.type
_entity.pdbx_description
1 polymer ?
#
loop_
_entity_poly.entity_id
_entity_poly.type
_entity_poly.pdbx_seq_one_letter_code
_entity_poly.pdbx_strand_id
1 'polypeptide(L)'
;MDFRRVLAVVVLGALVALTVLADATPPDPVWVTGVYDDGDFDDVVGLIVAGAALAEPPAPAPEPLRPLAVSLGSPPRVTAPGGSASAPNPVRAPPSA
;
A
#
# COMPACT_ATOMS: atom_id res chain seq x y z
N MET A 1 30.36 -32.10 8.21
CA MET A 1 29.89 -30.70 8.22
C MET A 1 28.53 -30.68 8.87
N ASP A 2 28.32 -29.83 9.87
CA ASP A 2 27.04 -29.77 10.58
C ASP A 2 25.93 -29.33 9.64
N PHE A 3 24.75 -29.97 9.70
CA PHE A 3 23.60 -29.66 8.84
C PHE A 3 23.26 -28.16 8.83
N ARG A 4 23.36 -27.49 9.99
CA ARG A 4 23.15 -26.04 10.13
C ARG A 4 24.14 -25.21 9.29
N ARG A 5 25.40 -25.63 9.20
CA ARG A 5 26.42 -24.95 8.39
C ARG A 5 26.16 -25.13 6.91
N VAL A 6 25.79 -26.34 6.49
CA VAL A 6 25.41 -26.62 5.10
C VAL A 6 24.19 -25.79 4.71
N LEU A 7 23.14 -25.78 5.55
CA LEU A 7 21.96 -24.95 5.33
C LEU A 7 22.30 -23.47 5.23
N ALA A 8 23.15 -22.95 6.14
CA ALA A 8 23.56 -21.55 6.10
C ALA A 8 24.30 -21.19 4.80
N VAL A 9 25.21 -22.05 4.33
CA VAL A 9 25.92 -21.85 3.05
C VAL A 9 24.95 -21.88 1.87
N VAL A 10 24.01 -22.83 1.86
CA VAL A 10 22.98 -22.93 0.80
C VAL A 10 22.09 -21.69 0.78
N VAL A 11 21.61 -21.23 1.94
CA VAL A 11 20.77 -20.04 2.05
C VAL A 11 21.54 -18.80 1.61
N LEU A 12 22.78 -18.62 2.08
CA LEU A 12 23.60 -17.47 1.70
C LEU A 12 23.89 -17.48 0.19
N GLY A 13 24.24 -18.65 -0.36
CA GLY A 13 24.47 -18.83 -1.79
C GLY A 13 23.20 -18.57 -2.61
N ALA A 14 22.04 -19.03 -2.14
CA ALA A 14 20.77 -18.75 -2.78
C ALA A 14 20.45 -17.25 -2.77
N LEU A 15 20.61 -16.57 -1.64
CA LEU A 15 20.37 -15.13 -1.55
C LEU A 15 21.23 -14.33 -2.55
N VAL A 16 22.53 -14.63 -2.64
CA VAL A 16 23.44 -14.00 -3.60
C VAL A 16 23.05 -14.32 -5.04
N ALA A 17 22.77 -15.59 -5.33
CA ALA A 17 22.40 -16.03 -6.68
C ALA A 17 21.08 -15.42 -7.13
N LEU A 18 20.08 -15.30 -6.24
CA LEU A 18 18.79 -14.71 -6.51
C LEU A 18 18.91 -13.23 -6.89
N THR A 19 19.81 -12.46 -6.24
CA THR A 19 20.03 -11.05 -6.58
C THR A 19 20.55 -10.92 -8.01
N VAL A 20 21.58 -11.71 -8.36
CA VAL A 20 22.17 -11.68 -9.71
C VAL A 20 21.17 -12.15 -10.78
N LEU A 21 20.35 -13.17 -10.47
CA LEU A 21 19.32 -13.65 -11.40
C LEU A 21 18.17 -12.65 -11.57
N ALA A 22 17.84 -11.87 -10.54
CA ALA A 22 16.84 -10.82 -10.62
C ALA A 22 17.28 -9.73 -11.62
N ASP A 23 18.56 -9.30 -11.54
CA ASP A 23 19.14 -8.30 -12.45
C ASP A 23 19.44 -8.85 -13.86
N ALA A 24 19.48 -10.18 -14.04
CA ALA A 24 19.71 -10.80 -15.35
C ALA A 24 18.45 -10.81 -16.25
N THR A 25 17.28 -10.50 -15.68
CA THR A 25 16.06 -10.34 -16.47
C THR A 25 16.09 -8.94 -17.10
N PRO A 26 15.92 -8.80 -18.43
CA PRO A 26 15.90 -7.49 -19.05
C PRO A 26 14.81 -6.60 -18.42
N PRO A 27 15.00 -5.28 -18.41
CA PRO A 27 13.96 -4.29 -18.13
C PRO A 27 12.61 -4.73 -18.65
N ASP A 28 11.61 -4.73 -17.79
CA ASP A 28 10.28 -5.19 -18.17
C ASP A 28 9.71 -4.26 -19.27
N PRO A 29 9.52 -4.76 -20.50
CA PRO A 29 9.14 -3.93 -21.64
C PRO A 29 7.70 -3.40 -21.53
N VAL A 30 6.89 -3.95 -20.64
CA VAL A 30 5.52 -3.51 -20.39
C VAL A 30 5.38 -2.76 -19.06
N TRP A 31 6.49 -2.37 -18.43
CA TRP A 31 6.45 -1.60 -17.20
C TRP A 31 5.88 -0.19 -17.44
N VAL A 32 4.91 0.19 -16.61
CA VAL A 32 4.21 1.48 -16.67
C VAL A 32 4.41 2.21 -15.35
N THR A 33 4.95 3.44 -15.43
CA THR A 33 5.04 4.38 -14.29
C THR A 33 3.65 4.68 -13.75
N GLY A 34 3.52 4.75 -12.43
CA GLY A 34 2.24 4.96 -11.76
C GLY A 34 1.35 3.71 -11.71
N VAL A 35 1.81 2.54 -12.15
CA VAL A 35 1.02 1.28 -12.08
C VAL A 35 1.76 0.21 -11.29
N TYR A 36 3.04 0.01 -11.56
CA TYR A 36 3.84 -1.03 -10.89
C TYR A 36 4.78 -0.48 -9.81
N ASP A 37 4.69 0.81 -9.51
CA ASP A 37 5.50 1.56 -8.54
C ASP A 37 4.67 2.12 -7.38
N ASP A 38 3.50 1.52 -7.10
CA ASP A 38 2.59 1.97 -6.02
C ASP A 38 1.96 3.35 -6.29
N GLY A 39 2.00 3.82 -7.55
CA GLY A 39 1.45 5.10 -7.96
C GLY A 39 0.03 5.06 -8.56
N ASP A 40 -0.66 3.92 -8.50
CA ASP A 40 -2.01 3.75 -9.07
C ASP A 40 -3.14 4.05 -8.07
N PHE A 41 -2.79 4.35 -6.82
CA PHE A 41 -3.70 4.73 -5.74
C PHE A 41 -4.70 3.63 -5.35
N ASP A 42 -4.35 2.35 -5.51
CA ASP A 42 -5.17 1.24 -5.00
C ASP A 42 -5.28 1.26 -3.46
N ASP A 43 -4.26 1.78 -2.78
CA ASP A 43 -4.20 2.08 -1.35
C ASP A 43 -5.34 3.01 -0.89
N VAL A 44 -5.72 4.00 -1.71
CA VAL A 44 -6.83 4.90 -1.47
C VAL A 44 -8.16 4.14 -1.44
N VAL A 45 -8.34 3.12 -2.28
CA VAL A 45 -9.53 2.27 -2.25
C VAL A 45 -9.62 1.55 -0.90
N GLY A 46 -8.50 0.98 -0.45
CA GLY A 46 -8.40 0.36 0.88
C GLY A 46 -8.73 1.35 2.00
N LEU A 47 -8.23 2.58 1.91
CA LEU A 47 -8.50 3.66 2.87
C LEU A 47 -10.00 4.03 2.88
N ILE A 48 -10.63 4.17 1.72
CA ILE A 48 -12.06 4.47 1.61
C ILE A 48 -12.89 3.33 2.19
N VAL A 49 -12.58 2.08 1.86
CA VAL A 49 -13.31 0.90 2.36
C VAL A 49 -13.17 0.79 3.87
N ALA A 50 -11.96 0.96 4.40
CA ALA A 50 -11.72 0.97 5.85
C ALA A 50 -12.46 2.11 6.54
N GLY A 51 -12.46 3.32 5.95
CA GLY A 51 -13.21 4.47 6.46
C GLY A 51 -14.73 4.29 6.40
N ALA A 52 -15.25 3.69 5.33
CA ALA A 52 -16.68 3.40 5.18
C ALA A 52 -17.15 2.34 6.18
N ALA A 53 -16.31 1.36 6.52
CA ALA A 53 -16.59 0.39 7.58
C ALA A 53 -16.63 1.02 8.99
N LEU A 54 -16.02 2.20 9.15
CA LEU A 54 -16.05 3.00 10.37
C LEU A 54 -17.14 4.07 10.37
N ALA A 55 -17.86 4.24 9.26
CA ALA A 55 -18.96 5.19 9.19
C ALA A 55 -20.11 4.71 10.09
N GLU A 56 -20.54 5.58 11.00
CA GLU A 56 -21.76 5.37 11.78
C GLU A 56 -22.93 5.04 10.83
N PRO A 57 -23.79 4.06 11.15
CA PRO A 57 -24.99 3.80 10.36
C PRO A 57 -25.77 5.11 10.22
N PRO A 58 -26.42 5.35 9.06
CA PRO A 58 -27.19 6.56 8.86
C PRO A 58 -28.17 6.71 10.03
N ALA A 59 -28.09 7.87 10.70
CA ALA A 59 -28.98 8.17 11.81
C ALA A 59 -30.43 7.94 11.35
N PRO A 60 -31.29 7.35 12.21
CA PRO A 60 -32.71 7.26 11.89
C PRO A 60 -33.21 8.65 11.50
N ALA A 61 -34.02 8.70 10.43
CA ALA A 61 -34.47 9.94 9.84
C ALA A 61 -34.94 10.91 10.94
N PRO A 62 -34.41 12.15 10.99
CA PRO A 62 -34.85 13.10 11.99
C PRO A 62 -36.33 13.40 11.77
N GLU A 63 -37.13 13.29 12.83
CA GLU A 63 -38.41 13.99 12.91
C GLU A 63 -38.18 15.44 12.43
N PRO A 64 -39.08 16.03 11.61
CA PRO A 64 -38.79 17.28 10.91
C PRO A 64 -38.51 18.43 11.89
N LEU A 65 -37.23 18.76 12.09
CA LEU A 65 -36.77 19.84 12.96
C LEU A 65 -36.64 21.15 12.18
N ARG A 66 -37.15 22.22 12.80
CA ARG A 66 -37.22 23.59 12.26
C ARG A 66 -35.82 24.20 12.05
N PRO A 67 -35.59 25.05 11.02
CA PRO A 67 -34.25 25.50 10.69
C PRO A 67 -33.71 26.51 11.72
N LEU A 68 -32.49 26.27 12.21
CA LEU A 68 -31.68 27.24 12.94
C LEU A 68 -30.38 27.49 12.13
N ALA A 69 -30.09 28.75 11.81
CA ALA A 69 -28.92 29.12 11.03
C ALA A 69 -27.70 29.33 11.94
N VAL A 70 -26.57 28.70 11.61
CA VAL A 70 -25.27 28.88 12.28
C VAL A 70 -24.17 29.09 11.24
N SER A 71 -23.29 30.06 11.51
CA SER A 71 -22.17 30.45 10.66
C SER A 71 -20.98 29.48 10.82
N LEU A 72 -20.41 29.02 9.71
CA LEU A 72 -19.34 28.01 9.66
C LEU A 72 -17.95 28.67 9.63
N GLY A 73 -17.14 28.42 10.67
CA GLY A 73 -15.69 28.61 10.63
C GLY A 73 -14.98 27.44 9.92
N SER A 74 -13.78 27.68 9.39
CA SER A 74 -13.02 26.75 8.52
C SER A 74 -12.73 25.37 9.13
N PRO A 75 -12.64 24.30 8.29
CA PRO A 75 -12.52 22.92 8.75
C PRO A 75 -11.12 22.58 9.30
N PRO A 76 -11.04 21.61 10.24
CA PRO A 76 -9.77 21.16 10.80
C PRO A 76 -9.02 20.24 9.82
N ARG A 77 -7.69 20.30 9.85
CA ARG A 77 -6.81 19.42 9.07
C ARG A 77 -6.68 18.06 9.77
N VAL A 78 -7.08 16.99 9.10
CA VAL A 78 -6.95 15.61 9.58
C VAL A 78 -5.57 15.06 9.20
N THR A 79 -4.83 14.55 10.18
CA THR A 79 -3.64 13.71 9.96
C THR A 79 -4.05 12.24 9.97
N ALA A 80 -3.73 11.50 8.91
CA ALA A 80 -4.09 10.09 8.76
C ALA A 80 -3.37 9.20 9.80
N PRO A 81 -4.02 8.16 10.35
CA PRO A 81 -3.35 7.17 11.20
C PRO A 81 -2.43 6.30 10.33
N GLY A 82 -1.21 6.07 10.80
CA GLY A 82 -0.26 5.17 10.15
C GLY A 82 -0.72 3.73 10.24
N GLY A 83 -1.35 3.23 9.18
CA GLY A 83 -1.49 1.80 8.94
C GLY A 83 -0.15 1.21 8.52
N SER A 84 0.14 -0.03 8.92
CA SER A 84 1.29 -0.78 8.39
C SER A 84 1.11 -0.94 6.89
N ALA A 85 1.85 -0.14 6.12
CA ALA A 85 2.06 -0.42 4.71
C ALA A 85 2.69 -1.81 4.61
N SER A 86 1.98 -2.76 4.02
CA SER A 86 2.62 -3.99 3.58
C SER A 86 3.70 -3.56 2.59
N ALA A 87 4.98 -3.76 2.93
CA ALA A 87 6.05 -3.42 2.00
C ALA A 87 5.75 -4.10 0.65
N PRO A 88 5.74 -3.36 -0.47
CA PRO A 88 5.43 -3.96 -1.76
C PRO A 88 6.43 -5.07 -2.02
N ASN A 89 5.95 -6.21 -2.51
CA ASN A 89 6.79 -7.13 -3.23
C ASN A 89 6.72 -6.65 -4.70
N PRO A 90 7.67 -5.83 -5.19
CA PRO A 90 7.60 -5.34 -6.56
C PRO A 90 7.64 -6.54 -7.49
N VAL A 91 6.48 -6.88 -8.06
CA VAL A 91 6.32 -8.04 -8.93
C VAL A 91 7.01 -7.80 -10.28
N ARG A 92 7.26 -6.52 -10.61
CA ARG A 92 8.03 -6.06 -11.78
C ARG A 92 9.04 -4.99 -11.38
N ALA A 93 10.24 -5.10 -11.92
CA ALA A 93 11.27 -4.06 -11.80
C ALA A 93 11.05 -2.95 -12.85
N PRO A 94 11.31 -1.67 -12.51
CA PRO A 94 11.33 -0.59 -13.49
C PRO A 94 12.43 -0.79 -14.53
N PRO A 95 12.31 -0.16 -15.71
CA PRO A 95 13.38 -0.21 -16.69
C PRO A 95 14.66 0.45 -16.16
N SER A 96 15.82 -0.12 -16.48
CA SER A 96 17.11 0.49 -16.17
C SER A 96 17.32 1.75 -17.01
N ALA A 97 17.71 2.83 -16.34
CA ALA A 97 18.03 4.13 -16.96
C ALA A 97 19.33 4.08 -17.77
#